data_AF-A0A2N6CRA3-F1
#
_entry.id   AF-A0A2N6CRA3-F1
#
_cell.length_a   1.000
_cell.length_b   1.000
_cell.length_c   1.000
_cell.angle_alpha   90.00
_cell.angle_beta   90.00
_cell.angle_gamma   90.00
#
_symmetry.space_group_name_H-M   'P 1'
#
loop_
_entity.id
_entity.type
_entity.pdbx_description
1 polymer ?
#
loop_
_entity_poly.entity_id
_entity_poly.type
_entity_poly.pdbx_seq_one_letter_code
_entity_poly.pdbx_strand_id
1 'polypeptide(L)'
;MAGVEITTDADGRFNLNALHKASGEGMGKRPQYWLNRQQTEELIAEIKSRDSGLYPISIQQGRSGGTFAVEQLAVAYANWISPRFYLQVIDVFLAYRKGELQPITKVSAQVPT
;
A
#
# COMPACT_ATOMS: atom_id res chain seq x y z
N MET A 1 6.99 15.01 12.09
CA MET A 1 6.34 14.08 11.16
C MET A 1 7.37 13.02 10.82
N ALA A 2 7.23 11.80 11.34
CA ALA A 2 8.18 10.74 11.05
C ALA A 2 7.94 10.28 9.60
N GLY A 3 8.85 10.66 8.70
CA GLY A 3 8.88 10.14 7.34
C GLY A 3 9.19 8.66 7.40
N VAL A 4 8.15 7.82 7.41
CA VAL A 4 8.35 6.38 7.24
C VAL A 4 8.54 6.15 5.75
N GLU A 5 9.77 5.91 5.34
CA GLU A 5 10.07 5.41 4.00
C GLU A 5 9.38 4.05 3.84
N ILE A 6 8.34 4.01 3.00
CA ILE A 6 7.70 2.75 2.63
C ILE A 6 8.63 2.11 1.60
N THR A 7 9.37 1.09 2.03
CA THR A 7 10.28 0.36 1.17
C THR A 7 9.55 -0.58 0.23
N THR A 8 10.13 -0.82 -0.95
CA THR A 8 9.63 -1.79 -1.93
C THR A 8 10.60 -2.96 -2.08
N ASP A 9 10.10 -4.11 -2.52
CA ASP A 9 10.97 -5.21 -2.98
C ASP A 9 11.51 -4.94 -4.39
N ALA A 10 12.31 -5.88 -4.92
CA ALA A 10 12.89 -5.79 -6.26
C ALA A 10 11.84 -5.76 -7.38
N ASP A 11 10.62 -6.23 -7.11
CA ASP A 11 9.51 -6.25 -8.05
C ASP A 11 8.57 -5.04 -7.87
N GLY A 12 8.92 -4.08 -7.01
CA GLY A 12 8.12 -2.88 -6.74
C GLY A 12 6.93 -3.09 -5.79
N ARG A 13 6.86 -4.20 -5.06
CA ARG A 13 5.82 -4.44 -4.04
C ARG A 13 6.13 -3.68 -2.76
N PHE A 14 5.14 -3.03 -2.17
CA PHE A 14 5.25 -2.22 -0.96
C PHE A 14 5.26 -3.06 0.32
N ASN A 15 6.10 -2.66 1.28
CA ASN A 15 6.22 -3.34 2.58
C ASN A 15 5.04 -3.02 3.52
N LEU A 16 4.14 -3.99 3.71
CA LEU A 16 2.98 -3.86 4.60
C LEU A 16 3.39 -3.79 6.08
N ASN A 17 4.52 -4.36 6.48
CA ASN A 17 5.00 -4.22 7.85
C ASN A 17 5.50 -2.80 8.14
N ALA A 18 6.10 -2.13 7.16
CA ALA A 18 6.47 -0.73 7.27
C ALA A 18 5.21 0.14 7.43
N LEU A 19 4.17 -0.13 6.64
CA LEU A 19 2.85 0.52 6.78
C LEU A 19 2.22 0.28 8.16
N HIS A 20 2.24 -0.96 8.65
CA HIS A 20 1.74 -1.30 9.98
C HIS A 20 2.50 -0.53 11.07
N LYS A 21 3.83 -0.52 11.00
CA LYS A 21 4.67 0.23 11.95
C LYS A 21 4.42 1.73 11.88
N ALA A 22 4.24 2.30 10.69
CA ALA A 22 3.92 3.70 10.49
C ALA A 22 2.56 4.08 11.07
N SER A 23 1.58 3.18 10.97
CA SER A 23 0.22 3.41 11.45
C SER A 23 0.14 3.52 12.98
N GLY A 24 1.08 2.93 13.71
CA GLY A 24 1.06 2.86 15.17
C GLY A 24 -0.04 1.96 15.75
N GLU A 25 -0.74 1.20 14.91
CA GLU A 25 -1.82 0.31 15.34
C GLU A 25 -1.32 -0.95 16.06
N GLY A 26 -2.18 -1.53 16.90
CA GLY A 26 -1.84 -2.70 17.71
C GLY A 26 -1.57 -3.98 16.91
N MET A 27 -1.14 -5.05 17.61
CA MET A 27 -0.79 -6.34 16.97
C MET A 27 -1.96 -6.96 16.18
N GLY A 28 -3.22 -6.68 16.57
CA GLY A 28 -4.40 -7.15 15.85
C GLY A 28 -4.54 -6.58 14.42
N LYS A 29 -3.75 -5.56 14.06
CA LYS A 29 -3.69 -4.99 12.73
C LYS A 29 -2.49 -5.45 11.91
N ARG A 30 -1.73 -6.48 12.34
CA ARG A 30 -0.61 -7.02 11.55
C ARG A 30 -1.07 -7.56 10.19
N PRO A 31 -0.23 -7.49 9.13
CA PRO A 31 -0.60 -7.92 7.78
C PRO A 31 -1.09 -9.37 7.72
N GLN A 32 -0.47 -10.27 8.49
CA GLN A 32 -0.86 -11.68 8.55
C GLN A 32 -2.34 -11.91 8.88
N TYR A 33 -2.94 -11.07 9.76
CA TYR A 33 -4.34 -11.22 10.15
C TYR A 33 -5.29 -10.68 9.09
N TRP A 34 -4.83 -9.68 8.34
CA TRP A 34 -5.59 -9.15 7.22
C TRP A 34 -5.60 -10.13 6.05
N LEU A 35 -4.45 -10.73 5.72
CA LEU A 35 -4.34 -11.72 4.64
C LEU A 35 -5.24 -12.94 4.82
N ASN A 36 -5.53 -13.34 6.06
CA ASN A 36 -6.42 -14.47 6.36
C ASN A 36 -7.92 -14.10 6.33
N ARG A 37 -8.28 -12.88 5.93
CA ARG A 37 -9.69 -12.49 5.78
C ARG A 37 -10.19 -12.93 4.42
N GLN A 38 -11.39 -13.52 4.38
CA GLN A 38 -12.06 -13.93 3.14
C GLN A 38 -12.09 -12.80 2.10
N GLN A 39 -12.49 -11.58 2.47
CA GLN A 39 -12.51 -10.44 1.55
C GLN A 39 -11.13 -10.12 0.95
N THR A 40 -10.05 -10.35 1.70
CA THR A 40 -8.69 -10.12 1.23
C THR A 40 -8.24 -11.23 0.28
N GLU A 41 -8.59 -12.48 0.57
CA GLU A 41 -8.36 -13.62 -0.32
C GLU A 41 -9.08 -13.44 -1.67
N GLU A 42 -10.34 -13.00 -1.65
CA GLU A 42 -11.12 -12.67 -2.84
C GLU A 42 -10.48 -11.53 -3.65
N LEU A 43 -10.02 -10.48 -2.98
CA LEU A 43 -9.31 -9.37 -3.64
C LEU A 43 -8.00 -9.83 -4.28
N ILE A 44 -7.22 -10.69 -3.61
CA ILE A 44 -5.99 -11.26 -4.17
C ILE A 44 -6.31 -12.10 -5.41
N ALA A 45 -7.37 -12.90 -5.38
CA ALA A 45 -7.79 -13.70 -6.53
C ALA A 45 -8.18 -12.83 -7.73
N GLU A 46 -8.91 -11.74 -7.49
CA GLU A 46 -9.31 -10.79 -8.53
C GLU A 46 -8.11 -10.05 -9.13
N ILE A 47 -7.11 -9.70 -8.32
CA ILE A 47 -5.88 -9.08 -8.85
C ILE A 47 -5.11 -10.06 -9.72
N LYS A 48 -4.98 -11.33 -9.27
CA LYS A 48 -4.33 -12.39 -10.05
C LYS A 48 -5.04 -12.68 -11.38
N SER A 49 -6.36 -12.54 -11.43
CA SER A 49 -7.11 -12.80 -12.67
C SER A 49 -6.90 -11.70 -13.72
N ARG A 50 -6.62 -10.46 -13.28
CA ARG A 50 -6.41 -9.30 -14.15
C ARG A 50 -4.96 -9.15 -14.62
N ASP A 51 -4.01 -9.55 -13.79
CA ASP A 51 -2.58 -9.44 -14.07
C ASP A 51 -1.85 -10.72 -13.65
N SER A 52 -1.31 -11.45 -14.63
CA SER A 52 -0.58 -12.70 -14.44
C SER A 52 0.94 -12.50 -14.37
N GLY A 53 1.43 -11.28 -14.60
CA GLY A 53 2.87 -11.00 -14.69
C GLY A 53 3.57 -10.96 -13.33
N LEU A 54 2.88 -10.44 -12.30
CA LEU A 54 3.45 -10.30 -10.97
C LEU A 54 2.52 -10.89 -9.90
N TYR A 55 3.04 -11.82 -9.11
CA TYR A 55 2.27 -12.40 -8.01
C TYR A 55 1.96 -11.30 -6.95
N PRO A 56 0.71 -11.12 -6.47
CA PRO A 56 0.35 -9.91 -5.72
C PRO A 56 0.99 -9.76 -4.34
N ILE A 57 1.47 -10.85 -3.74
CA ILE A 57 2.03 -10.87 -2.38
C ILE A 57 3.33 -11.67 -2.32
N SER A 58 4.38 -11.08 -1.77
CA SER A 58 5.61 -11.79 -1.44
C SER A 58 5.81 -11.80 0.08
N ILE A 59 6.03 -12.99 0.65
CA ILE A 59 6.35 -13.15 2.06
C ILE A 59 7.81 -13.57 2.14
N GLN A 60 8.65 -12.65 2.63
CA GLN A 60 10.07 -12.90 2.82
C GLN A 60 10.33 -13.26 4.28
N GLN A 61 11.11 -14.31 4.53
CA GLN A 61 11.51 -14.71 5.88
C GLN A 61 12.90 -14.17 6.24
N GLY A 62 13.20 -14.09 7.55
CA GLY A 62 14.52 -13.68 8.06
C GLY A 62 14.56 -12.27 8.65
N ARG A 63 15.78 -11.78 8.92
CA ARG A 63 16.03 -10.52 9.64
C ARG A 63 15.48 -9.26 8.94
N SER A 64 15.41 -9.31 7.62
CA SER A 64 14.78 -8.29 6.76
C SER A 64 13.46 -8.77 6.16
N GLY A 65 12.90 -9.84 6.71
CA GLY A 65 11.67 -10.45 6.21
C GLY A 65 10.45 -9.55 6.41
N GLY A 66 9.46 -9.74 5.56
CA GLY A 66 8.20 -9.03 5.66
C GLY A 66 7.16 -9.44 4.65
N THR A 67 5.97 -8.86 4.79
CA THR A 67 4.88 -9.01 3.83
C THR A 67 4.92 -7.85 2.86
N PHE A 68 5.19 -8.15 1.60
CA PHE A 68 5.22 -7.19 0.50
C PHE A 68 4.01 -7.41 -0.39
N ALA A 69 3.36 -6.35 -0.83
CA ALA A 69 2.21 -6.45 -1.71
C ALA A 69 2.20 -5.38 -2.79
N VAL A 70 1.60 -5.69 -3.94
CA VAL A 70 1.38 -4.71 -5.00
C VAL A 70 0.58 -3.50 -4.49
N GLU A 71 0.71 -2.36 -5.16
CA GLU A 71 0.16 -1.07 -4.73
C GLU A 71 -1.33 -1.16 -4.33
N GLN A 72 -2.15 -1.84 -5.13
CA GLN A 72 -3.59 -2.02 -4.87
C GLN A 72 -3.86 -2.68 -3.52
N LEU A 73 -3.08 -3.71 -3.17
CA LEU A 73 -3.19 -4.39 -1.88
C LEU A 73 -2.62 -3.54 -0.74
N ALA A 74 -1.57 -2.77 -0.99
CA ALA A 74 -1.02 -1.86 0.01
C ALA A 74 -2.03 -0.78 0.39
N VAL A 75 -2.73 -0.20 -0.58
CA VAL A 75 -3.84 0.75 -0.36
C VAL A 75 -4.99 0.08 0.39
N ALA A 76 -5.42 -1.12 -0.05
CA ALA A 76 -6.49 -1.85 0.62
C ALA A 76 -6.15 -2.19 2.08
N TYR A 77 -4.90 -2.55 2.36
CA TYR A 77 -4.41 -2.81 3.71
C TYR A 77 -4.41 -1.54 4.57
N ALA A 78 -3.91 -0.42 4.05
CA ALA A 78 -3.91 0.85 4.76
C ALA A 78 -5.34 1.29 5.16
N ASN A 79 -6.31 1.07 4.26
CA ASN A 79 -7.73 1.32 4.54
C ASN A 79 -8.26 0.45 5.70
N TRP A 80 -7.88 -0.83 5.72
CA TRP A 80 -8.29 -1.75 6.77
C TRP A 80 -7.65 -1.43 8.13
N ILE A 81 -6.40 -0.97 8.13
CA ILE A 81 -5.68 -0.62 9.36
C ILE A 81 -6.36 0.56 10.06
N SER A 82 -6.63 1.65 9.33
CA SER A 82 -7.16 2.88 9.90
C SER A 82 -8.33 3.44 9.08
N PRO A 83 -9.57 3.38 9.60
CA PRO A 83 -10.72 4.04 8.97
C PRO A 83 -10.51 5.55 8.80
N ARG A 84 -9.74 6.18 9.70
CA ARG A 84 -9.40 7.60 9.61
C ARG A 84 -8.54 7.88 8.37
N PHE A 85 -7.53 7.05 8.12
CA PHE A 85 -6.72 7.16 6.91
C PHE A 85 -7.56 6.92 5.65
N TYR A 86 -8.47 5.94 5.71
CA TYR A 86 -9.37 5.66 4.59
C TYR A 86 -10.25 6.87 4.22
N LEU A 87 -10.79 7.58 5.21
CA LEU A 87 -11.56 8.81 4.97
C LEU A 87 -10.71 9.87 4.27
N GLN A 88 -9.44 10.04 4.65
CA GLN A 88 -8.54 10.98 3.96
C GLN A 88 -8.29 10.60 2.50
N VAL A 89 -8.14 9.30 2.21
CA VAL A 89 -8.01 8.81 0.82
C VAL A 89 -9.30 9.07 0.02
N ILE A 90 -10.47 8.85 0.63
CA ILE A 90 -11.76 9.16 0.02
C ILE A 90 -11.87 10.66 -0.27
N ASP A 91 -11.52 11.51 0.69
CA ASP A 91 -11.58 12.96 0.54
C ASP A 91 -10.68 13.44 -0.61
N VAL A 92 -9.45 12.91 -0.69
CA VAL A 92 -8.52 13.17 -1.79
C VAL A 92 -9.09 12.72 -3.13
N PHE A 93 -9.67 11.51 -3.19
CA PHE A 93 -10.30 11.02 -4.42
C PHE A 93 -11.49 11.91 -4.85
N LEU A 94 -12.35 12.30 -3.92
CA LEU A 94 -13.49 13.17 -4.19
C LEU A 94 -13.06 14.57 -4.62
N ALA A 95 -12.05 15.15 -3.98
CA ALA A 95 -11.48 16.44 -4.34
C ALA A 95 -10.86 16.39 -5.74
N TYR A 96 -10.11 15.33 -6.07
CA TYR A 96 -9.59 15.10 -7.43
C TYR A 96 -10.73 15.03 -8.46
N ARG A 97 -11.80 14.28 -8.16
CA ARG A 97 -12.95 14.14 -9.06
C ARG A 97 -13.72 15.44 -9.28
N LYS A 98 -13.67 16.36 -8.30
CA LYS A 98 -14.25 17.72 -8.40
C LYS A 98 -13.32 18.72 -9.10
N GLY A 99 -12.08 18.32 -9.43
CA GLY A 99 -11.07 19.19 -10.04
C GLY A 99 -10.33 20.09 -9.04
N GLU A 100 -10.46 19.82 -7.74
CA GLU A 100 -9.82 20.60 -6.66
C GLU A 100 -8.36 20.18 -6.43
N LEU A 101 -7.94 19.01 -6.91
CA LEU A 101 -6.57 18.52 -6.87
C LEU A 101 -6.04 18.30 -8.28
N GLN A 102 -4.86 18.84 -8.57
CA GLN A 102 -4.14 18.55 -9.80
C GLN A 102 -3.04 17.49 -9.54
N PRO A 103 -2.77 16.60 -10.50
CA PRO A 103 -1.65 15.67 -10.39
C PRO A 103 -0.36 16.47 -10.17
N ILE A 104 0.42 16.11 -9.16
CA ILE A 104 1.76 16.65 -9.02
C ILE A 104 2.58 16.06 -10.18
N THR A 105 2.72 16.82 -11.27
CA THR A 105 3.70 16.48 -12.31
C THR A 105 5.06 16.57 -11.65
N LYS A 106 5.76 15.44 -11.49
CA LYS A 106 7.18 15.48 -11.13
C LYS A 106 7.90 16.23 -12.25
N VAL A 107 8.16 17.51 -12.05
CA VAL A 107 9.12 18.26 -12.86
C VAL A 107 10.46 17.63 -12.53
N SER A 108 10.95 16.76 -13.41
CA SER A 108 12.34 16.35 -13.42
C SER A 108 13.17 17.62 -13.52
N ALA A 109 13.83 18.00 -12.43
CA ALA A 109 14.79 19.09 -12.41
C ALA A 109 15.90 18.75 -13.42
N GLN A 110 15.81 19.33 -14.62
CA GLN A 110 16.93 19.42 -15.53
C GLN A 110 17.97 20.32 -14.86
N VAL A 111 19.10 19.70 -14.49
CA VAL A 111 20.30 20.39 -14.06
C VAL A 111 20.85 21.14 -15.28
N PRO A 112 20.93 22.48 -15.29
CA PRO A 112 21.68 23.19 -16.31
C PRO A 112 23.18 23.03 -16.05
N THR A 113 23.90 22.90 -17.17
CA THR A 113 25.34 22.68 -17.36
C THR A 113 26.24 23.61 -16.55
#